data_AF-A0A4U1C4Q5-F1
#
_entry.id   AF-A0A4U1C4Q5-F1
#
_cell.length_a   1.000
_cell.length_b   1.000
_cell.length_c   1.000
_cell.angle_alpha   90.00
_cell.angle_beta   90.00
_cell.angle_gamma   90.00
#
_symmetry.space_group_name_H-M   'P 1'
#
loop_
_entity.id
_entity.type
_entity.pdbx_description
1 polymer ?
#
loop_
_entity_poly.entity_id
_entity_poly.type
_entity_poly.pdbx_seq_one_letter_code
_entity_poly.pdbx_strand_id
1 'polypeptide(L)'
;MENEELRCETSLLSAAEMEQPQEVLIQLFDAQSSENFKKDLWELLKATVSNFSWTYRGEPGCVVRIQKDMLRLLEALYLLLKSREVEEGELQIDHFQLGSREQIILEREELKNLYKVFYSHTGKVKKLSLAELENPYLAIKACFQFQSLAQWQNVLAEWAEYALTQTSFTSATEDADFLVAYEYLEKMIEVAFLLGNEDEATKAKDEQQCLSYLNKKNREHAKGPVNEKLFKAFQAFVESTPAKRLNRNLRKMMLDFLHYNIGGLPVDFEDYLIDFYYLTTLLDVAEDEMNAKGGDA
;
A
#
# COMPACT_ATOMS: atom_id res chain seq x y z
N MET A 1 -17.76 0.28 -32.33
CA MET A 1 -16.65 0.40 -33.30
C MET A 1 -15.36 0.93 -32.65
N GLU A 2 -15.26 1.01 -31.32
CA GLU A 2 -14.03 1.46 -30.61
C GLU A 2 -13.12 0.32 -30.13
N ASN A 3 -13.49 -0.96 -30.36
CA ASN A 3 -12.68 -2.11 -29.92
C ASN A 3 -11.46 -2.42 -30.81
N GLU A 4 -11.23 -1.68 -31.90
CA GLU A 4 -10.07 -1.91 -32.79
C GLU A 4 -8.84 -1.08 -32.42
N GLU A 5 -8.95 0.01 -31.66
CA GLU A 5 -7.79 0.83 -31.26
C GLU A 5 -6.98 0.26 -30.08
N LEU A 6 -7.47 -0.81 -29.44
CA LEU A 6 -6.77 -1.48 -28.33
C LEU A 6 -5.87 -2.66 -28.76
N ARG A 7 -5.71 -2.90 -30.06
CA ARG A 7 -4.60 -3.73 -30.53
C ARG A 7 -3.33 -2.91 -30.50
N CYS A 8 -2.82 -2.67 -29.28
CA CYS A 8 -1.46 -2.21 -29.07
C CYS A 8 -0.56 -3.21 -29.83
N GLU A 9 0.16 -2.75 -30.86
CA GLU A 9 0.95 -3.60 -31.76
C GLU A 9 2.07 -4.40 -31.04
N THR A 10 2.20 -4.22 -29.73
CA THR A 10 3.24 -4.78 -28.86
C THR A 10 2.70 -5.47 -27.60
N SER A 11 1.44 -5.96 -27.60
CA SER A 11 0.93 -6.78 -26.49
C SER A 11 1.86 -7.96 -26.23
N LEU A 12 2.24 -8.16 -24.96
CA LEU A 12 3.04 -9.30 -24.52
C LEU A 12 2.18 -10.53 -24.22
N LEU A 13 0.87 -10.35 -24.05
CA LEU A 13 -0.09 -11.44 -23.93
C LEU A 13 -0.41 -12.07 -25.29
N SER A 14 -0.44 -13.40 -25.33
CA SER A 14 -0.98 -14.18 -26.45
C SER A 14 -2.50 -14.01 -26.56
N ALA A 15 -3.08 -14.36 -27.71
CA ALA A 15 -4.53 -14.26 -27.92
C ALA A 15 -5.34 -15.01 -26.85
N ALA A 16 -4.87 -16.20 -26.42
CA ALA A 16 -5.52 -16.97 -25.35
C ALA A 16 -5.43 -16.27 -23.99
N GLU A 17 -4.30 -15.66 -23.68
CA GLU A 17 -4.11 -14.87 -22.45
C GLU A 17 -4.95 -13.58 -22.46
N MET A 18 -5.17 -12.97 -23.63
CA MET A 18 -6.05 -11.82 -23.75
C MET A 18 -7.52 -12.19 -23.52
N GLU A 19 -7.94 -13.39 -23.92
CA GLU A 19 -9.28 -13.92 -23.64
C GLU A 19 -9.46 -14.30 -22.16
N GLN A 20 -8.38 -14.72 -21.49
CA GLN A 20 -8.40 -15.17 -20.10
C GLN A 20 -7.26 -14.52 -19.28
N PRO A 21 -7.33 -13.20 -19.03
CA PRO A 21 -6.25 -12.48 -18.35
C PRO A 21 -6.03 -12.94 -16.90
N GLN A 22 -7.03 -13.52 -16.25
CA GLN A 22 -6.89 -14.07 -14.90
C GLN A 22 -5.92 -15.25 -14.84
N GLU A 23 -5.90 -16.10 -15.88
CA GLU A 23 -4.97 -17.23 -15.98
C GLU A 23 -3.51 -16.77 -16.04
N VAL A 24 -3.25 -15.58 -16.59
CA VAL A 24 -1.91 -14.97 -16.58
C VAL A 24 -1.46 -14.70 -15.15
N LEU A 25 -2.36 -14.19 -14.30
CA LEU A 25 -2.04 -13.89 -12.90
C LEU A 25 -1.74 -15.18 -12.14
N ILE A 26 -2.58 -16.21 -12.33
CA ILE A 26 -2.38 -17.54 -11.72
C ILE A 26 -1.02 -18.11 -12.13
N GLN A 27 -0.70 -18.12 -13.43
CA GLN A 27 0.57 -18.64 -13.93
C GLN A 27 1.79 -17.88 -13.39
N LEU A 28 1.69 -16.55 -13.27
CA LEU A 28 2.76 -15.74 -12.68
C LEU A 28 3.02 -16.13 -11.22
N PHE A 29 1.96 -16.34 -10.42
CA PHE A 29 2.11 -16.68 -9.00
C PHE A 29 2.35 -18.17 -8.72
N ASP A 30 2.03 -19.05 -9.66
CA ASP A 30 2.48 -20.44 -9.66
C ASP A 30 3.99 -20.52 -9.88
N ALA A 31 4.55 -19.62 -10.71
CA ALA A 31 5.98 -19.58 -11.03
C ALA A 31 6.82 -18.88 -9.93
N GLN A 32 6.27 -17.88 -9.25
CA GLN A 32 6.97 -17.12 -8.20
C GLN A 32 6.02 -16.61 -7.10
N SER A 33 6.47 -16.58 -5.85
CA SER A 33 5.67 -15.98 -4.78
C SER A 33 5.58 -14.46 -4.94
N SER A 34 4.53 -13.85 -4.40
CA SER A 34 4.38 -12.40 -4.40
C SER A 34 5.51 -11.69 -3.65
N GLU A 35 6.06 -12.28 -2.58
CA GLU A 35 7.21 -11.67 -1.89
C GLU A 35 8.47 -11.68 -2.76
N ASN A 36 8.71 -12.79 -3.48
CA ASN A 36 9.84 -12.87 -4.40
C ASN A 36 9.67 -11.89 -5.56
N PHE A 37 8.47 -11.73 -6.09
CA PHE A 37 8.20 -10.78 -7.17
C PHE A 37 8.46 -9.33 -6.72
N LYS A 38 7.99 -8.93 -5.53
CA LYS A 38 8.28 -7.60 -4.95
C LYS A 38 9.77 -7.41 -4.68
N LYS A 39 10.46 -8.45 -4.21
CA LYS A 39 11.90 -8.41 -3.99
C LYS A 39 12.66 -8.20 -5.30
N ASP A 40 12.29 -8.93 -6.35
CA ASP A 40 12.87 -8.78 -7.69
C ASP A 40 12.63 -7.36 -8.23
N LEU A 41 11.42 -6.81 -8.08
CA LEU A 41 11.10 -5.42 -8.43
C LEU A 41 11.94 -4.40 -7.62
N TRP A 42 12.16 -4.66 -6.33
CA TRP A 42 13.00 -3.81 -5.48
C TRP A 42 14.48 -3.86 -5.89
N GLU A 43 15.01 -5.04 -6.20
CA GLU A 43 16.36 -5.15 -6.76
C GLU A 43 16.46 -4.40 -8.07
N LEU A 44 15.42 -4.43 -8.92
CA LEU A 44 15.41 -3.73 -10.21
C LEU A 44 15.55 -2.24 -9.96
N LEU A 45 14.68 -1.67 -9.12
CA LEU A 45 14.74 -0.27 -8.75
C LEU A 45 16.11 0.11 -8.18
N LYS A 46 16.67 -0.69 -7.27
CA LYS A 46 18.00 -0.42 -6.69
C LYS A 46 19.10 -0.39 -7.74
N ALA A 47 19.06 -1.27 -8.75
CA ALA A 47 20.02 -1.23 -9.85
C ALA A 47 19.82 0.04 -10.68
N THR A 48 18.58 0.36 -11.05
CA THR A 48 18.20 1.55 -11.83
C THR A 48 18.68 2.86 -11.19
N VAL A 49 18.53 3.03 -9.88
CA VAL A 49 18.86 4.29 -9.17
C VAL A 49 20.28 4.35 -8.61
N SER A 50 21.11 3.34 -8.88
CA SER A 50 22.48 3.28 -8.38
C SER A 50 23.50 3.35 -9.51
N ASN A 51 24.74 3.70 -9.17
CA ASN A 51 25.87 3.60 -10.11
C ASN A 51 26.39 2.15 -10.27
N PHE A 52 25.67 1.16 -9.71
CA PHE A 52 26.02 -0.25 -9.81
C PHE A 52 25.03 -0.95 -10.75
N SER A 53 25.55 -1.37 -11.91
CA SER A 53 24.78 -2.17 -12.86
C SER A 53 24.28 -3.48 -12.24
N TRP A 54 23.21 -4.03 -12.79
CA TRP A 54 22.64 -5.31 -12.39
C TRP A 54 23.64 -6.46 -12.46
N THR A 55 24.67 -6.36 -13.30
CA THR A 55 25.74 -7.37 -13.41
C THR A 55 26.47 -7.65 -12.10
N TYR A 56 26.41 -6.73 -11.12
CA TYR A 56 26.94 -6.93 -9.78
C TYR A 56 25.98 -7.67 -8.83
N ARG A 57 24.69 -7.78 -9.21
CA ARG A 57 23.61 -8.40 -8.44
C ARG A 57 23.18 -9.76 -9.00
N GLY A 58 23.34 -9.98 -10.31
CA GLY A 58 22.96 -11.23 -10.96
C GLY A 58 23.11 -11.21 -12.48
N GLU A 59 22.49 -12.19 -13.14
CA GLU A 59 22.50 -12.30 -14.61
C GLU A 59 21.62 -11.21 -15.25
N PRO A 60 22.08 -10.52 -16.31
CA PRO A 60 21.28 -9.52 -17.04
C PRO A 60 19.91 -10.01 -17.52
N GLY A 61 19.79 -11.32 -17.80
CA GLY A 61 18.52 -11.93 -18.20
C GLY A 61 17.41 -11.81 -17.14
N CYS A 62 17.78 -11.67 -15.86
CA CYS A 62 16.81 -11.42 -14.79
C CYS A 62 16.09 -10.07 -14.98
N VAL A 63 16.79 -9.01 -15.40
CA VAL A 63 16.19 -7.69 -15.63
C VAL A 63 15.11 -7.76 -16.70
N VAL A 64 15.44 -8.38 -17.84
CA VAL A 64 14.51 -8.56 -18.96
C VAL A 64 13.32 -9.42 -18.55
N ARG A 65 13.54 -10.48 -17.75
CA ARG A 65 12.46 -11.30 -17.21
C ARG A 65 11.54 -10.48 -16.30
N ILE A 66 12.08 -9.76 -15.33
CA ILE A 66 11.30 -8.93 -14.38
C ILE A 66 10.47 -7.90 -15.14
N GLN A 67 11.08 -7.20 -16.10
CA GLN A 67 10.38 -6.24 -16.96
C GLN A 67 9.21 -6.92 -17.69
N LYS A 68 9.46 -8.06 -18.36
CA LYS A 68 8.45 -8.79 -19.11
C LYS A 68 7.30 -9.27 -18.22
N ASP A 69 7.62 -9.84 -17.06
CA ASP A 69 6.62 -10.37 -16.12
C ASP A 69 5.77 -9.25 -15.54
N MET A 70 6.37 -8.10 -15.20
CA MET A 70 5.62 -6.91 -14.75
C MET A 70 4.70 -6.37 -15.85
N LEU A 71 5.16 -6.31 -17.10
CA LEU A 71 4.32 -5.84 -18.20
C LEU A 71 3.15 -6.79 -18.49
N ARG A 72 3.39 -8.11 -18.48
CA ARG A 72 2.30 -9.11 -18.61
C ARG A 72 1.29 -8.98 -17.48
N LEU A 73 1.74 -8.75 -16.25
CA LEU A 73 0.88 -8.49 -15.10
C LEU A 73 0.02 -7.24 -15.32
N LEU A 74 0.63 -6.12 -15.72
CA LEU A 74 -0.10 -4.87 -15.97
C LEU A 74 -1.10 -4.99 -17.12
N GLU A 75 -0.73 -5.65 -18.22
CA GLU A 75 -1.64 -5.91 -19.34
C GLU A 75 -2.84 -6.75 -18.91
N ALA A 76 -2.62 -7.82 -18.14
CA ALA A 76 -3.69 -8.66 -17.62
C ALA A 76 -4.63 -7.88 -16.69
N LEU A 77 -4.08 -7.09 -15.76
CA LEU A 77 -4.88 -6.24 -14.87
C LEU A 77 -5.68 -5.17 -15.63
N TYR A 78 -5.10 -4.59 -16.68
CA TYR A 78 -5.78 -3.61 -17.52
C TYR A 78 -6.97 -4.23 -18.26
N LEU A 79 -6.80 -5.43 -18.84
CA LEU A 79 -7.89 -6.16 -19.48
C LEU A 79 -9.00 -6.53 -18.49
N LEU A 80 -8.63 -6.99 -17.29
CA LEU A 80 -9.59 -7.27 -16.21
C LEU A 80 -10.39 -6.03 -15.83
N LEU A 81 -9.73 -4.87 -15.68
CA LEU A 81 -10.41 -3.60 -15.43
C LEU A 81 -11.39 -3.25 -16.54
N LYS A 82 -10.98 -3.37 -17.81
CA LYS A 82 -11.86 -3.05 -18.94
C LYS A 82 -13.06 -3.98 -19.05
N SER A 83 -12.87 -5.28 -18.87
CA SER A 83 -13.99 -6.22 -18.82
C SER A 83 -14.98 -5.85 -17.72
N ARG A 84 -14.49 -5.51 -16.52
CA ARG A 84 -15.34 -5.10 -15.41
C ARG A 84 -16.08 -3.78 -15.68
N GLU A 85 -15.42 -2.77 -16.26
CA GLU A 85 -16.07 -1.50 -16.59
C GLU A 85 -17.14 -1.64 -17.67
N VAL A 86 -17.02 -2.63 -18.58
CA VAL A 86 -18.06 -2.96 -19.56
C VAL A 86 -19.28 -3.61 -18.90
N GLU A 87 -19.06 -4.46 -17.89
CA GLU A 87 -20.13 -5.19 -17.21
C GLU A 87 -20.88 -4.35 -16.16
N GLU A 88 -20.15 -3.62 -15.31
CA GLU A 88 -20.69 -2.90 -14.15
C GLU A 88 -20.82 -1.38 -14.38
N GLY A 89 -20.26 -0.88 -15.48
CA GLY A 89 -20.12 0.55 -15.75
C GLY A 89 -18.79 1.12 -15.24
N GLU A 90 -18.52 2.39 -15.57
CA GLU A 90 -17.26 3.03 -15.22
C GLU A 90 -17.11 3.18 -13.69
N LEU A 91 -16.07 2.56 -13.13
CA LEU A 91 -15.74 2.65 -11.71
C LEU A 91 -15.42 4.10 -11.33
N GLN A 92 -16.22 4.71 -10.47
CA GLN A 92 -15.91 6.04 -9.97
C GLN A 92 -14.92 5.92 -8.80
N ILE A 93 -13.72 6.48 -8.95
CA ILE A 93 -12.83 6.69 -7.80
C ILE A 93 -13.33 7.97 -7.16
N ASP A 94 -13.94 7.86 -5.98
CA ASP A 94 -14.27 9.03 -5.18
C ASP A 94 -12.97 9.79 -4.92
N HIS A 95 -12.80 10.92 -5.62
CA HIS A 95 -11.69 11.81 -5.38
C HIS A 95 -11.89 12.44 -4.02
N PHE A 96 -11.33 11.80 -2.99
CA PHE A 96 -11.08 12.50 -1.75
C PHE A 96 -10.13 13.65 -2.06
N GLN A 97 -10.50 14.87 -1.65
CA GLN A 97 -9.57 16.00 -1.72
C GLN A 97 -8.37 15.66 -0.84
N LEU A 98 -7.18 15.63 -1.44
CA LEU A 98 -5.94 15.32 -0.73
C LEU A 98 -5.77 16.25 0.49
N GLY A 99 -5.62 15.68 1.67
CA GLY A 99 -5.49 16.41 2.94
C GLY A 99 -6.82 16.86 3.58
N SER A 100 -7.97 16.42 3.05
CA SER A 100 -9.27 16.63 3.71
C SER A 100 -9.32 15.92 5.07
N ARG A 101 -10.13 16.46 6.00
CA ARG A 101 -10.29 15.87 7.34
C ARG A 101 -10.89 14.46 7.24
N GLU A 102 -11.78 14.26 6.28
CA GLU A 102 -12.45 13.00 5.97
C GLU A 102 -11.43 11.96 5.50
N GLN A 103 -10.52 12.32 4.59
CA GLN A 103 -9.43 11.43 4.16
C GLN A 103 -8.51 11.10 5.33
N ILE A 104 -8.09 12.07 6.13
CA ILE A 104 -7.20 11.82 7.27
C ILE A 104 -7.87 10.89 8.29
N ILE A 105 -9.17 11.04 8.54
CA ILE A 105 -9.92 10.14 9.43
C ILE A 105 -10.03 8.73 8.83
N LEU A 106 -10.30 8.63 7.53
CA LEU A 106 -10.35 7.37 6.79
C LEU A 106 -9.00 6.66 6.84
N GLU A 107 -7.92 7.31 6.42
CA GLU A 107 -6.54 6.80 6.47
C GLU A 107 -6.15 6.36 7.89
N ARG A 108 -6.58 7.10 8.91
CA ARG A 108 -6.35 6.75 10.32
C ARG A 108 -7.14 5.52 10.78
N GLU A 109 -8.34 5.28 10.25
CA GLU A 109 -9.09 4.04 10.50
C GLU A 109 -8.55 2.88 9.65
N GLU A 110 -8.14 3.15 8.42
CA GLU A 110 -7.49 2.20 7.52
C GLU A 110 -6.19 1.70 8.12
N LEU A 111 -5.35 2.57 8.68
CA LEU A 111 -4.11 2.18 9.35
C LEU A 111 -4.36 1.17 10.49
N LYS A 112 -5.47 1.31 11.23
CA LYS A 112 -5.83 0.38 12.31
C LYS A 112 -6.25 -0.99 11.80
N ASN A 113 -6.84 -1.06 10.61
CA ASN A 113 -7.29 -2.31 9.99
C ASN A 113 -6.21 -2.93 9.09
N LEU A 114 -5.26 -2.14 8.59
CA LEU A 114 -4.11 -2.56 7.79
C LEU A 114 -3.31 -3.67 8.49
N TYR A 115 -3.13 -3.55 9.81
CA TYR A 115 -2.45 -4.59 10.61
C TYR A 115 -3.17 -5.93 10.60
N LYS A 116 -4.51 -5.93 10.59
CA LYS A 116 -5.26 -7.20 10.60
C LYS A 116 -5.21 -7.89 9.24
N VAL A 117 -5.28 -7.10 8.16
CA VAL A 117 -5.08 -7.57 6.78
C VAL A 117 -3.66 -8.10 6.60
N PHE A 118 -2.68 -7.42 7.19
CA PHE A 118 -1.29 -7.87 7.17
C PHE A 118 -1.16 -9.27 7.78
N TYR A 119 -1.74 -9.50 8.97
CA TYR A 119 -1.66 -10.83 9.60
C TYR A 119 -2.49 -11.89 8.86
N SER A 120 -3.65 -11.54 8.31
CA SER A 120 -4.49 -12.51 7.57
C SER A 120 -3.81 -13.03 6.32
N HIS A 121 -3.12 -12.16 5.59
CA HIS A 121 -2.46 -12.53 4.35
C HIS A 121 -0.99 -12.89 4.55
N THR A 122 -0.58 -13.27 5.76
CA THR A 122 0.82 -13.64 6.07
C THR A 122 1.85 -12.57 5.67
N GLY A 123 1.44 -11.30 5.66
CA GLY A 123 2.24 -10.15 5.22
C GLY A 123 2.36 -10.00 3.70
N LYS A 124 1.60 -10.76 2.90
CA LYS A 124 1.66 -10.69 1.42
C LYS A 124 0.97 -9.46 0.84
N VAL A 125 -0.01 -8.93 1.56
CA VAL A 125 -0.76 -7.72 1.20
C VAL A 125 -0.54 -6.68 2.28
N LYS A 126 0.08 -5.56 1.90
CA LYS A 126 0.52 -4.49 2.82
C LYS A 126 0.12 -3.10 2.34
N LYS A 127 -0.02 -2.91 1.03
CA LYS A 127 -0.14 -1.60 0.36
C LYS A 127 -1.57 -1.26 -0.05
N LEU A 128 -2.48 -2.23 -0.09
CA LEU A 128 -3.88 -2.00 -0.42
C LEU A 128 -4.64 -1.38 0.77
N SER A 129 -5.44 -0.35 0.46
CA SER A 129 -6.41 0.20 1.41
C SER A 129 -7.56 -0.78 1.63
N LEU A 130 -8.42 -0.51 2.62
CA LEU A 130 -9.58 -1.38 2.87
C LEU A 130 -10.57 -1.36 1.71
N ALA A 131 -10.81 -0.19 1.13
CA ALA A 131 -11.68 -0.05 -0.04
C ALA A 131 -11.13 -0.85 -1.22
N GLU A 132 -9.80 -0.89 -1.38
CA GLU A 132 -9.15 -1.65 -2.44
C GLU A 132 -9.11 -3.15 -2.15
N LEU A 133 -9.10 -3.59 -0.90
CA LEU A 133 -9.26 -5.01 -0.57
C LEU A 133 -10.68 -5.49 -0.88
N GLU A 134 -11.68 -4.66 -0.58
CA GLU A 134 -13.08 -4.94 -0.92
C GLU A 134 -13.31 -4.91 -2.43
N ASN A 135 -12.64 -3.99 -3.13
CA ASN A 135 -12.70 -3.85 -4.57
C ASN A 135 -11.31 -3.57 -5.19
N PRO A 136 -10.54 -4.62 -5.53
CA PRO A 136 -9.16 -4.48 -6.05
C PRO A 136 -9.04 -3.68 -7.34
N TYR A 137 -10.14 -3.54 -8.09
CA TYR A 137 -10.19 -2.78 -9.33
C TYR A 137 -10.07 -1.27 -9.10
N LEU A 138 -10.35 -0.78 -7.89
CA LEU A 138 -10.07 0.61 -7.52
C LEU A 138 -8.58 0.92 -7.60
N ALA A 139 -7.73 0.02 -7.09
CA ALA A 139 -6.28 0.16 -7.16
C ALA A 139 -5.78 0.07 -8.60
N ILE A 140 -6.34 -0.84 -9.41
CA ILE A 140 -6.00 -0.97 -10.84
C ILE A 140 -6.34 0.34 -11.57
N LYS A 141 -7.54 0.88 -11.33
CA LYS A 141 -7.98 2.12 -11.95
C LYS A 141 -7.10 3.30 -11.52
N ALA A 142 -6.76 3.42 -10.25
CA ALA A 142 -5.85 4.46 -9.75
C ALA A 142 -4.47 4.37 -10.42
N CYS A 143 -3.93 3.16 -10.57
CA CYS A 143 -2.66 2.91 -11.27
C CYS A 143 -2.70 3.40 -12.74
N PHE A 144 -3.78 3.13 -13.47
CA PHE A 144 -3.92 3.56 -14.86
C PHE A 144 -4.39 5.02 -15.04
N GLN A 145 -4.88 5.66 -13.99
CA GLN A 145 -5.07 7.11 -13.93
C GLN A 145 -3.74 7.85 -13.69
N PHE A 146 -2.84 7.26 -12.90
CA PHE A 146 -1.51 7.79 -12.67
C PHE A 146 -0.66 7.73 -13.96
N GLN A 147 -0.62 6.58 -14.61
CA GLN A 147 0.04 6.40 -15.91
C GLN A 147 -0.72 5.42 -16.79
N SER A 148 -0.86 5.73 -18.07
CA SER A 148 -1.42 4.80 -19.05
C SER A 148 -0.53 3.56 -19.22
N LEU A 149 -1.10 2.48 -19.75
CA LEU A 149 -0.35 1.24 -20.00
C LEU A 149 0.90 1.47 -20.88
N ALA A 150 0.81 2.35 -21.89
CA ALA A 150 1.95 2.70 -22.73
C ALA A 150 3.03 3.49 -21.97
N GLN A 151 2.64 4.35 -21.02
CA GLN A 151 3.60 5.05 -20.15
C GLN A 151 4.30 4.06 -19.21
N TRP A 152 3.57 3.10 -18.62
CA TRP A 152 4.17 2.05 -17.82
C TRP A 152 5.16 1.17 -18.61
N GLN A 153 4.85 0.87 -19.88
CA GLN A 153 5.78 0.20 -20.79
C GLN A 153 7.10 0.97 -20.93
N ASN A 154 7.03 2.29 -21.11
CA ASN A 154 8.22 3.14 -21.20
C ASN A 154 8.98 3.19 -19.88
N VAL A 155 8.31 3.39 -18.74
CA VAL A 155 8.94 3.42 -17.41
C VAL A 155 9.72 2.13 -17.16
N LEU A 156 9.11 0.97 -17.41
CA LEU A 156 9.76 -0.31 -17.18
C LEU A 156 10.90 -0.58 -18.18
N ALA A 157 10.80 -0.07 -19.41
CA ALA A 157 11.89 -0.13 -20.39
C ALA A 157 13.09 0.74 -19.98
N GLU A 158 12.85 1.98 -19.54
CA GLU A 158 13.90 2.85 -19.01
C GLU A 158 14.54 2.23 -17.77
N TRP A 159 13.75 1.71 -16.82
CA TRP A 159 14.29 1.06 -15.63
C TRP A 159 15.20 -0.12 -15.98
N ALA A 160 14.77 -0.95 -16.93
CA ALA A 160 15.57 -2.07 -17.43
C ALA A 160 16.86 -1.59 -18.12
N GLU A 161 16.80 -0.56 -18.94
CA GLU A 161 17.96 0.05 -19.59
C GLU A 161 18.96 0.55 -18.54
N TYR A 162 18.53 1.43 -17.64
CA TYR A 162 19.40 2.01 -16.61
C TYR A 162 19.96 0.96 -15.66
N ALA A 163 19.16 -0.04 -15.26
CA ALA A 163 19.63 -1.15 -14.44
C ALA A 163 20.76 -1.96 -15.11
N LEU A 164 20.80 -2.01 -16.45
CA LEU A 164 21.84 -2.72 -17.19
C LEU A 164 23.06 -1.83 -17.51
N THR A 165 22.96 -0.51 -17.31
CA THR A 165 24.07 0.43 -17.49
C THR A 165 24.79 0.75 -16.17
N GLN A 166 25.92 1.46 -16.26
CA GLN A 166 26.64 1.98 -15.09
C GLN A 166 26.22 3.42 -14.72
N THR A 167 25.19 3.94 -15.38
CA THR A 167 24.69 5.30 -15.15
C THR A 167 23.45 5.19 -14.26
N SER A 168 23.41 5.96 -13.17
CA SER A 168 22.21 6.03 -12.34
C SER A 168 21.10 6.82 -13.06
N PHE A 169 19.87 6.31 -13.03
CA PHE A 169 18.68 7.03 -13.47
C PHE A 169 18.56 8.42 -12.82
N THR A 170 18.86 8.53 -11.52
CA THR A 170 18.79 9.79 -10.75
C THR A 170 19.87 10.80 -11.13
N SER A 171 20.92 10.36 -11.84
CA SER A 171 21.96 11.24 -12.37
C SER A 171 21.67 11.70 -13.81
N ALA A 172 20.88 10.92 -14.55
CA ALA A 172 20.58 11.15 -15.95
C ALA A 172 19.25 11.86 -16.16
N THR A 173 18.32 11.75 -15.20
CA THR A 173 16.98 12.32 -15.26
C THR A 173 16.72 13.21 -14.04
N GLU A 174 15.88 14.23 -14.21
CA GLU A 174 15.36 15.05 -13.10
C GLU A 174 14.06 14.47 -12.54
N ASP A 175 13.68 13.27 -12.95
CA ASP A 175 12.42 12.64 -12.55
C ASP A 175 12.51 12.10 -11.12
N ALA A 176 11.71 12.68 -10.22
CA ALA A 176 11.64 12.30 -8.82
C ALA A 176 10.54 11.25 -8.54
N ASP A 177 9.71 10.91 -9.54
CA ASP A 177 8.49 10.13 -9.33
C ASP A 177 8.72 8.62 -9.38
N PHE A 178 9.96 8.14 -9.52
CA PHE A 178 10.29 6.71 -9.59
C PHE A 178 9.89 5.93 -8.32
N LEU A 179 9.91 6.58 -7.14
CA LEU A 179 9.43 5.95 -5.89
C LEU A 179 7.92 5.77 -5.90
N VAL A 180 7.18 6.76 -6.39
CA VAL A 180 5.72 6.69 -6.52
C VAL A 180 5.37 5.60 -7.55
N ALA A 181 6.10 5.54 -8.66
CA ALA A 181 5.95 4.50 -9.65
C ALA A 181 6.20 3.09 -9.06
N TYR A 182 7.25 2.93 -8.25
CA TYR A 182 7.54 1.69 -7.54
C TYR A 182 6.39 1.27 -6.61
N GLU A 183 5.83 2.22 -5.85
CA GLU A 183 4.71 1.93 -4.94
C GLU A 183 3.47 1.43 -5.69
N TYR A 184 3.13 2.04 -6.83
CA TYR A 184 2.04 1.55 -7.67
C TYR A 184 2.32 0.15 -8.22
N LEU A 185 3.54 -0.13 -8.68
CA LEU A 185 3.91 -1.45 -9.19
C LEU A 185 3.87 -2.52 -8.09
N GLU A 186 4.37 -2.23 -6.89
CA GLU A 186 4.28 -3.12 -5.73
C GLU A 186 2.82 -3.41 -5.37
N LYS A 187 1.97 -2.37 -5.41
CA LYS A 187 0.54 -2.47 -5.18
C LYS A 187 -0.15 -3.34 -6.24
N MET A 188 0.24 -3.24 -7.50
CA MET A 188 -0.29 -4.09 -8.58
C MET A 188 0.08 -5.57 -8.40
N ILE A 189 1.27 -5.87 -7.85
CA ILE A 189 1.63 -7.25 -7.47
C ILE A 189 0.65 -7.78 -6.40
N GLU A 190 0.27 -6.97 -5.42
CA GLU A 190 -0.70 -7.37 -4.39
C GLU A 190 -2.11 -7.58 -4.95
N VAL A 191 -2.59 -6.67 -5.81
CA VAL A 191 -3.87 -6.82 -6.49
C VAL A 191 -3.90 -8.09 -7.32
N ALA A 192 -2.85 -8.33 -8.10
CA ALA A 192 -2.74 -9.50 -8.95
C ALA A 192 -2.72 -10.79 -8.12
N PHE A 193 -2.02 -10.78 -6.98
CA PHE A 193 -2.02 -11.92 -6.06
C PHE A 193 -3.43 -12.21 -5.52
N LEU A 194 -4.18 -11.18 -5.12
CA LEU A 194 -5.55 -11.35 -4.63
C LEU A 194 -6.50 -11.87 -5.72
N LEU A 195 -6.43 -11.32 -6.93
CA LEU A 195 -7.30 -11.73 -8.05
C LEU A 195 -6.93 -13.11 -8.59
N GLY A 196 -5.66 -13.50 -8.54
CA GLY A 196 -5.19 -14.83 -8.93
C GLY A 196 -5.48 -15.92 -7.89
N ASN A 197 -5.80 -15.57 -6.65
CA ASN A 197 -6.07 -16.52 -5.57
C ASN A 197 -7.48 -16.30 -5.00
N GLU A 198 -8.51 -16.72 -5.72
CA GLU A 198 -9.92 -16.54 -5.32
C GLU A 198 -10.24 -17.10 -3.92
N ASP A 199 -9.56 -18.17 -3.51
CA ASP A 199 -9.67 -18.74 -2.16
C ASP A 199 -9.15 -17.76 -1.08
N GLU A 200 -8.08 -17.03 -1.36
CA GLU A 200 -7.54 -16.00 -0.46
C GLU A 200 -8.43 -14.74 -0.47
N ALA A 201 -9.01 -14.38 -1.61
CA ALA A 201 -9.98 -13.30 -1.71
C ALA A 201 -11.27 -13.60 -0.91
N THR A 202 -11.71 -14.86 -0.90
CA THR A 202 -12.88 -15.28 -0.12
C THR A 202 -12.59 -15.26 1.38
N LYS A 203 -11.42 -15.76 1.80
CA LYS A 203 -10.96 -15.63 3.19
C LYS A 203 -10.87 -14.17 3.64
N ALA A 204 -10.38 -13.28 2.78
CA ALA A 204 -10.31 -11.85 3.08
C ALA A 204 -11.69 -11.27 3.42
N LYS A 205 -12.71 -11.62 2.63
CA LYS A 205 -14.10 -11.16 2.84
C LYS A 205 -14.70 -11.72 4.13
N ASP A 206 -14.53 -13.01 4.39
CA ASP A 206 -15.06 -13.67 5.59
C ASP A 206 -14.41 -13.12 6.87
N GLU A 207 -13.10 -12.85 6.81
CA GLU A 207 -12.38 -12.25 7.93
C GLU A 207 -12.76 -10.78 8.11
N GLN A 208 -12.91 -10.01 7.05
CA GLN A 208 -13.40 -8.62 7.12
C GLN A 208 -14.81 -8.55 7.72
N GLN A 209 -15.68 -9.50 7.38
CA GLN A 209 -16.98 -9.66 8.04
C GLN A 209 -16.81 -9.94 9.54
N CYS A 210 -15.91 -10.83 9.93
CA CYS A 210 -15.56 -11.05 11.34
C CYS A 210 -14.98 -9.80 12.02
N LEU A 211 -14.20 -8.98 11.31
CA LEU A 211 -13.64 -7.74 11.84
C LEU A 211 -14.69 -6.67 12.07
N SER A 212 -15.63 -6.51 11.14
CA SER A 212 -16.79 -5.63 11.32
C SER A 212 -17.60 -6.03 12.55
N TYR A 213 -17.75 -7.34 12.78
CA TYR A 213 -18.40 -7.90 13.96
C TYR A 213 -17.59 -7.65 15.25
N LEU A 214 -16.26 -7.84 15.24
CA LEU A 214 -15.40 -7.57 16.40
C LEU A 214 -15.33 -6.09 16.74
N ASN A 215 -15.26 -5.20 15.76
CA ASN A 215 -15.28 -3.74 16.00
C ASN A 215 -16.64 -3.32 16.58
N LYS A 216 -17.74 -3.89 16.08
CA LYS A 216 -19.08 -3.70 16.66
C LYS A 216 -19.15 -4.21 18.10
N LYS A 217 -18.64 -5.42 18.36
CA LYS A 217 -18.59 -6.03 19.69
C LYS A 217 -17.66 -5.27 20.66
N ASN A 218 -16.55 -4.72 20.19
CA ASN A 218 -15.67 -3.87 20.99
C ASN A 218 -16.33 -2.52 21.32
N ARG A 219 -17.10 -1.94 20.39
CA ARG A 219 -17.96 -0.77 20.69
C ARG A 219 -19.06 -1.11 21.70
N GLU A 220 -19.57 -2.34 21.69
CA GLU A 220 -20.53 -2.83 22.69
C GLU A 220 -19.87 -3.13 24.05
N HIS A 221 -18.65 -3.66 24.08
CA HIS A 221 -17.86 -3.89 25.31
C HIS A 221 -17.25 -2.62 25.88
N ALA A 222 -17.03 -1.58 25.07
CA ALA A 222 -16.70 -0.24 25.55
C ALA A 222 -17.83 0.41 26.39
N LYS A 223 -19.01 -0.24 26.47
CA LYS A 223 -20.09 0.13 27.42
C LYS A 223 -19.92 -0.46 28.81
N GLY A 224 -18.82 -1.18 29.08
CA GLY A 224 -18.46 -1.55 30.45
C GLY A 224 -18.23 -0.31 31.30
N PRO A 225 -18.52 -0.34 32.61
CA PRO A 225 -18.21 0.78 33.48
C PRO A 225 -16.70 1.04 33.41
N VAL A 226 -16.33 2.23 32.94
CA VAL A 226 -14.94 2.69 32.94
C VAL A 226 -14.40 2.49 34.35
N ASN A 227 -13.25 1.81 34.48
CA ASN A 227 -12.62 1.64 35.78
C ASN A 227 -12.31 3.03 36.36
N GLU A 228 -13.14 3.47 37.30
CA GLU A 228 -13.14 4.85 37.79
C GLU A 228 -11.79 5.20 38.45
N LYS A 229 -11.13 4.21 39.05
CA LYS A 229 -9.79 4.38 39.62
C LYS A 229 -8.75 4.65 38.53
N LEU A 230 -8.79 3.89 37.43
CA LEU A 230 -7.89 4.09 36.29
C LEU A 230 -8.16 5.43 35.61
N PHE A 231 -9.43 5.78 35.40
CA PHE A 231 -9.81 7.06 34.81
C PHE A 231 -9.34 8.25 35.65
N LYS A 232 -9.56 8.22 36.97
CA LYS A 232 -9.06 9.25 37.89
C LYS A 232 -7.54 9.36 37.89
N ALA A 233 -6.84 8.22 37.86
CA ALA A 233 -5.38 8.21 37.78
C ALA A 233 -4.87 8.80 36.46
N PHE A 234 -5.51 8.46 35.34
CA PHE A 234 -5.18 9.00 34.03
C PHE A 234 -5.46 10.50 33.94
N GLN A 235 -6.61 10.94 34.47
CA GLN A 235 -6.95 12.36 34.56
C GLN A 235 -5.91 13.13 35.39
N ALA A 236 -5.56 12.64 36.58
CA ALA A 236 -4.52 13.25 37.42
C ALA A 236 -3.16 13.29 36.71
N PHE A 237 -2.82 12.24 35.95
CA PHE A 237 -1.62 12.22 35.13
C PHE A 237 -1.63 13.31 34.07
N VAL A 238 -2.70 13.43 33.28
CA VAL A 238 -2.84 14.45 32.22
C VAL A 238 -2.87 15.88 32.79
N GLU A 239 -3.50 16.09 33.94
CA GLU A 239 -3.50 17.39 34.64
C GLU A 239 -2.10 17.78 35.13
N SER A 240 -1.32 16.81 35.65
CA SER A 240 0.06 17.04 36.10
C SER A 240 1.07 17.16 34.95
N THR A 241 0.74 16.57 33.79
CA THR A 241 1.61 16.49 32.61
C THR A 241 0.80 16.89 31.37
N PRO A 242 0.82 18.18 30.98
CA PRO A 242 -0.03 18.68 29.89
C PRO A 242 0.07 17.81 28.64
N ALA A 243 -1.07 17.31 28.15
CA ALA A 243 -1.15 16.35 27.04
C ALA A 243 -0.34 16.83 25.82
N LYS A 244 -0.48 18.11 25.47
CA LYS A 244 0.31 18.78 24.42
C LYS A 244 1.82 18.62 24.57
N ARG A 245 2.33 18.86 25.78
CA ARG A 245 3.78 18.76 26.09
C ARG A 245 4.24 17.32 25.99
N LEU A 246 3.46 16.38 26.54
CA LEU A 246 3.78 14.96 26.50
C LEU A 246 3.82 14.43 25.07
N ASN A 247 2.77 14.74 24.29
CA ASN A 247 2.61 14.33 22.91
C ASN A 247 3.76 14.86 22.03
N ARG A 248 4.08 16.16 22.14
CA ARG A 248 5.23 16.76 21.46
C ARG A 248 6.55 16.06 21.79
N ASN A 249 6.77 15.75 23.06
CA ASN A 249 8.00 15.09 23.52
C ASN A 249 8.10 13.64 23.05
N LEU A 250 6.98 12.90 23.04
CA LEU A 250 6.90 11.54 22.53
C LEU A 250 7.21 11.52 21.03
N ARG A 251 6.55 12.38 20.23
CA ARG A 251 6.83 12.49 18.79
C ARG A 251 8.29 12.85 18.52
N LYS A 252 8.85 13.78 19.30
CA LYS A 252 10.28 14.11 19.21
C LYS A 252 11.17 12.90 19.50
N MET A 253 10.90 12.16 20.58
CA MET A 253 11.67 10.97 20.94
C MET A 253 11.63 9.91 19.84
N MET A 254 10.47 9.70 19.22
CA MET A 254 10.32 8.77 18.09
C MET A 254 11.11 9.23 16.87
N LEU A 255 11.06 10.53 16.53
CA LEU A 255 11.84 11.09 15.43
C LEU A 255 13.34 11.01 15.68
N ASP A 256 13.79 11.31 16.90
CA ASP A 256 15.18 11.17 17.30
C ASP A 256 15.61 9.69 17.19
N PHE A 257 14.79 8.75 17.67
CA PHE A 257 15.05 7.31 17.54
C PHE A 257 15.18 6.87 16.08
N LEU A 258 14.26 7.29 15.20
CA LEU A 258 14.31 7.00 13.77
C LEU A 258 15.58 7.57 13.12
N HIS A 259 15.95 8.81 13.46
CA HIS A 259 17.14 9.46 12.95
C HIS A 259 18.44 8.73 13.34
N TYR A 260 18.52 8.22 14.57
CA TYR A 260 19.71 7.51 15.05
C TYR A 260 19.81 6.06 14.56
N ASN A 261 18.69 5.42 14.19
CA ASN A 261 18.63 4.00 13.84
C ASN A 261 18.37 3.73 12.34
N ILE A 262 18.73 4.67 11.45
CA ILE A 262 18.52 4.58 9.98
C ILE A 262 19.09 3.26 9.39
N GLY A 263 20.10 2.66 10.03
CA GLY A 263 20.76 1.43 9.57
C GLY A 263 20.21 0.11 10.15
N GLY A 264 19.22 0.13 11.02
CA GLY A 264 18.71 -1.09 11.65
C GLY A 264 17.61 -0.81 12.66
N LEU A 265 16.36 -0.91 12.19
CA LEU A 265 15.19 -0.86 13.07
C LEU A 265 15.00 -2.22 13.76
N PRO A 266 14.49 -2.25 15.00
CA PRO A 266 14.05 -3.48 15.65
C PRO A 266 13.07 -4.27 14.77
N VAL A 267 13.05 -5.60 14.92
CA VAL A 267 12.13 -6.48 14.14
C VAL A 267 10.67 -6.18 14.47
N ASP A 268 10.41 -5.76 15.70
CA ASP A 268 9.13 -5.33 16.26
C ASP A 268 8.91 -3.82 16.17
N PHE A 269 9.69 -3.10 15.36
CA PHE A 269 9.56 -1.64 15.28
C PHE A 269 8.19 -1.18 14.79
N GLU A 270 7.56 -1.96 13.92
CA GLU A 270 6.18 -1.72 13.49
C GLU A 270 5.21 -1.74 14.69
N ASP A 271 5.37 -2.65 15.64
CA ASP A 271 4.54 -2.72 16.85
C ASP A 271 4.71 -1.47 17.73
N TYR A 272 5.95 -0.97 17.87
CA TYR A 272 6.20 0.27 18.61
C TYR A 272 5.55 1.49 17.95
N LEU A 273 5.56 1.56 16.61
CA LEU A 273 4.88 2.64 15.88
C LEU A 273 3.37 2.61 16.12
N ILE A 274 2.77 1.42 16.22
CA ILE A 274 1.35 1.23 16.53
C ILE A 274 1.02 1.77 17.92
N ASP A 275 1.75 1.32 18.92
CA ASP A 275 1.51 1.73 20.31
C ASP A 275 1.69 3.25 20.45
N PHE A 276 2.70 3.81 19.79
CA PHE A 276 2.89 5.25 19.72
C PHE A 276 1.74 5.98 19.03
N TYR A 277 1.22 5.43 17.95
CA TYR A 277 0.11 6.01 17.22
C TYR A 277 -1.16 6.06 18.08
N TYR A 278 -1.51 4.97 18.76
CA TYR A 278 -2.66 4.94 19.66
C TYR A 278 -2.48 5.89 20.85
N LEU A 279 -1.28 5.93 21.43
CA LEU A 279 -0.96 6.83 22.52
C LEU A 279 -1.06 8.30 22.10
N THR A 280 -0.49 8.68 20.96
CA THR A 280 -0.54 10.06 20.46
C THR A 280 -1.95 10.48 20.09
N THR A 281 -2.76 9.58 19.52
CA THR A 281 -4.19 9.83 19.25
C THR A 281 -4.98 10.07 20.54
N LEU A 282 -4.74 9.26 21.58
CA LEU A 282 -5.36 9.45 22.89
C LEU A 282 -4.99 10.82 23.49
N LEU A 283 -3.72 11.22 23.35
CA LEU A 283 -3.24 12.52 23.84
C LEU A 283 -3.78 13.71 23.05
N ASP A 284 -3.97 13.57 21.73
CA ASP A 284 -4.63 14.59 20.90
C ASP A 284 -6.07 14.84 21.41
N VAL A 285 -6.85 13.77 21.61
CA VAL A 285 -8.23 13.87 22.15
C VAL A 285 -8.25 14.50 23.53
N ALA A 286 -7.30 14.14 24.40
CA ALA A 286 -7.19 14.74 25.73
C ALA A 286 -6.85 16.24 25.68
N GLU A 287 -5.99 16.67 24.75
CA GLU A 287 -5.66 18.09 24.53
C GLU A 287 -6.90 18.88 24.09
N ASP A 288 -7.68 18.37 23.14
CA ASP A 288 -8.90 19.01 22.64
C ASP A 288 -9.93 19.24 23.76
N GLU A 289 -10.17 18.21 24.58
CA GLU A 289 -11.07 18.28 25.73
C GLU A 289 -10.61 19.29 26.81
N MET A 290 -9.31 19.39 27.04
CA MET A 290 -8.75 20.38 27.99
C MET A 290 -8.89 21.81 27.47
N ASN A 291 -8.64 22.02 26.17
CA ASN A 291 -8.78 23.33 25.54
C ASN A 291 -10.25 23.79 25.54
N ALA A 292 -11.21 22.88 25.32
CA ALA A 292 -12.63 23.18 25.39
C ALA A 292 -13.07 23.65 26.78
N LYS A 293 -12.52 23.08 27.86
CA LYS A 293 -12.83 23.46 29.25
C LYS A 293 -12.15 24.75 29.71
N GLY A 294 -11.03 25.13 29.09
CA GLY A 294 -10.25 26.32 29.44
C GLY A 294 -10.74 27.62 28.79
N GLY A 295 -11.71 27.56 27.87
CA GLY A 295 -12.22 28.73 27.14
C GLY A 295 -13.29 29.56 27.87
N ASP A 296 -13.80 29.08 29.02
CA ASP A 296 -14.87 29.71 29.80
C ASP A 296 -14.39 30.38 31.11
N ALA A 297 -13.07 30.57 31.28
CA ALA A 297 -12.45 31.16 32.48
C ALA A 297 -11.86 32.56 32.23
#